data_AF-A0A2R4PCF5-F1
#
_entry.id   AF-A0A2R4PCF5-F1
#
_cell.length_a   1.000
_cell.length_b   1.000
_cell.length_c   1.000
_cell.angle_alpha   90.00
_cell.angle_beta   90.00
_cell.angle_gamma   90.00
#
_symmetry.space_group_name_H-M   'P 1'
#
loop_
_entity.id
_entity.type
_entity.pdbx_description
1 polymer ?
#
loop_
_entity_poly.entity_id
_entity_poly.type
_entity_poly.pdbx_seq_one_letter_code
_entity_poly.pdbx_strand_id
1 'polypeptide(L)'
;QGKWIGSSNYNTLLDPLNGELFIKVAEVEESGVQPFIESLAQCPKHGLHNPFKSPERYLLYGDISTKAAHMLALPKVSDFFTRLIQRVAPKSYQQAAGEVFVTRKFLENFCGDQVRFLARSFAVPGNHLGQQSHGYRWP
;
A
#
# COMPACT_ATOMS: atom_id res chain seq x y z
N GLN A 1 5.78 0.29 14.21
CA GLN A 1 6.08 1.54 14.95
C GLN A 1 6.69 2.68 14.09
N GLY A 2 6.46 2.73 12.77
CA GLY A 2 6.82 3.90 11.94
C GLY A 2 8.32 4.23 11.84
N LYS A 3 9.23 3.27 12.11
CA LYS A 3 10.68 3.47 12.08
C LYS A 3 11.34 2.30 11.32
N TRP A 4 12.41 2.61 10.59
CA TRP A 4 13.31 1.59 10.06
C TRP A 4 14.15 1.02 11.20
N ILE A 5 14.32 -0.30 11.21
CA ILE A 5 15.12 -1.02 12.20
C ILE A 5 16.25 -1.77 11.47
N GLY A 6 17.40 -1.90 12.14
CA GLY A 6 18.44 -2.84 11.72
C GLY A 6 18.16 -4.23 12.28
N SER A 7 18.77 -5.24 11.68
CA SER A 7 18.85 -6.60 12.22
C SER A 7 20.31 -6.98 12.40
N SER A 8 20.59 -7.94 13.29
CA SER A 8 21.88 -8.64 13.32
C SER A 8 21.92 -9.80 12.31
N ASN A 9 20.76 -10.24 11.84
CA ASN A 9 20.63 -11.32 10.86
C ASN A 9 20.31 -10.74 9.47
N TYR A 10 21.21 -11.00 8.53
CA TYR A 10 21.08 -10.58 7.14
C TYR A 10 21.15 -11.78 6.21
N ASN A 11 20.12 -11.92 5.38
CA ASN A 11 20.19 -12.80 4.22
C ASN A 11 20.82 -12.04 3.05
N THR A 12 21.74 -12.68 2.34
CA THR A 12 22.41 -12.09 1.19
C THR A 12 21.84 -12.69 -0.10
N LEU A 13 21.11 -11.88 -0.85
CA LEU A 13 20.58 -12.25 -2.15
C LEU A 13 21.67 -12.13 -3.22
N LEU A 14 21.74 -13.15 -4.06
CA LEU A 14 22.61 -13.18 -5.22
C LEU A 14 22.03 -12.35 -6.35
N ASP A 15 22.89 -11.70 -7.13
CA ASP A 15 22.47 -11.08 -8.38
C ASP A 15 22.08 -12.20 -9.38
N PRO A 16 20.85 -12.20 -9.90
CA PRO A 16 20.37 -13.26 -10.78
C PRO A 16 21.04 -13.29 -12.16
N LEU A 17 21.82 -12.27 -12.54
CA LEU A 17 22.53 -12.21 -13.82
C LEU A 17 23.96 -12.76 -13.76
N ASN A 18 24.62 -12.73 -12.60
CA ASN A 18 26.02 -13.16 -12.46
C ASN A 18 26.33 -14.00 -11.21
N GLY A 19 25.39 -14.16 -10.28
CA GLY A 19 25.53 -14.93 -9.05
C GLY A 19 26.32 -14.25 -7.93
N GLU A 20 26.74 -12.99 -8.09
CA GLU A 20 27.50 -12.27 -7.07
C GLU A 20 26.63 -11.87 -5.87
N LEU A 21 27.25 -11.78 -4.69
CA LEU A 21 26.60 -11.28 -3.48
C LEU A 21 26.29 -9.79 -3.64
N PHE A 22 25.00 -9.42 -3.69
CA PHE A 22 24.60 -8.05 -4.04
C PHE A 22 23.76 -7.37 -2.95
N ILE A 23 22.66 -7.99 -2.49
CA ILE A 23 21.69 -7.33 -1.60
C ILE A 23 21.67 -8.01 -0.23
N LYS A 24 21.87 -7.24 0.83
CA LYS A 24 21.65 -7.70 2.22
C LYS A 24 20.27 -7.27 2.68
N VAL A 25 19.42 -8.24 2.99
CA VAL A 25 18.07 -8.02 3.53
C VAL A 25 18.09 -8.36 5.01
N ALA A 26 17.67 -7.41 5.84
CA ALA A 26 17.49 -7.63 7.26
C ALA A 26 16.29 -8.56 7.47
N GLU A 27 16.54 -9.83 7.76
CA GLU A 27 15.47 -10.80 8.00
C GLU A 27 14.97 -10.70 9.44
N VAL A 28 13.66 -10.90 9.59
CA VAL A 28 13.00 -10.98 10.89
C VAL A 28 12.90 -12.45 11.26
N GLU A 29 13.61 -12.84 12.32
CA GLU A 29 13.51 -14.17 12.89
C GLU A 29 12.18 -14.35 13.62
N GLU A 30 11.78 -15.60 13.86
CA GLU A 30 10.55 -15.94 14.57
C GLU A 30 10.44 -15.23 15.94
N SER A 31 11.53 -15.16 16.70
CA SER A 31 11.58 -14.45 17.98
C SER A 31 11.41 -12.92 17.85
N GLY A 32 11.66 -12.37 16.67
CA GLY A 32 11.60 -10.93 16.35
C GLY A 32 10.23 -10.44 15.87
N VAL A 33 9.22 -11.31 15.77
CA VAL A 33 7.89 -10.93 15.24
C VAL A 33 7.01 -10.20 16.27
N GLN A 34 7.30 -10.35 17.57
CA GLN A 34 6.47 -9.82 18.65
C GLN A 34 6.15 -8.31 18.53
N PRO A 35 7.10 -7.42 18.20
CA PRO A 35 6.80 -5.99 18.00
C PRO A 35 5.84 -5.72 16.84
N PHE A 36 5.79 -6.60 15.83
CA PHE A 36 4.84 -6.48 14.71
C PHE A 36 3.44 -6.91 15.14
N ILE A 37 3.32 -7.98 15.93
CA ILE A 37 2.05 -8.42 16.52
C ILE A 37 1.45 -7.30 17.36
N GLU A 38 2.26 -6.70 18.24
CA GLU A 38 1.84 -5.58 19.09
C GLU A 38 1.43 -4.36 18.27
N SER A 39 2.17 -4.05 17.20
CA SER A 39 1.83 -2.94 16.30
C SER A 39 0.54 -3.19 15.52
N LEU A 40 0.25 -4.43 15.12
CA LEU A 40 -0.99 -4.82 14.45
C LEU A 40 -2.18 -4.77 15.41
N ALA A 41 -1.98 -5.20 16.66
CA ALA A 41 -3.00 -5.17 17.72
C ALA A 41 -3.49 -3.75 18.06
N GLN A 42 -2.71 -2.71 17.73
CA GLN A 42 -3.16 -1.31 17.88
C GLN A 42 -4.27 -0.93 16.88
N CYS A 43 -4.51 -1.72 15.83
CA CYS A 43 -5.65 -1.54 14.96
C CYS A 43 -6.89 -2.25 15.55
N PRO A 44 -7.90 -1.52 16.03
CA PRO A 44 -9.11 -2.14 16.55
C PRO A 44 -9.94 -2.76 15.41
N LYS A 45 -10.86 -3.67 15.75
CA LYS A 45 -11.68 -4.41 14.78
C LYS A 45 -12.54 -3.53 13.87
N HIS A 46 -12.90 -2.32 14.30
CA HIS A 46 -13.63 -1.34 13.47
C HIS A 46 -12.69 -0.44 12.64
N GLY A 47 -11.42 -0.81 12.55
CA GLY A 47 -10.37 -0.10 11.83
C GLY A 47 -9.91 1.20 12.48
N LEU A 48 -8.87 1.76 11.87
CA LEU A 48 -8.36 3.10 12.17
C LEU A 48 -9.33 4.20 11.71
N HIS A 49 -10.11 3.94 10.67
CA HIS A 49 -11.23 4.77 10.21
C HIS A 49 -12.30 3.88 9.57
N ASN A 50 -13.52 4.41 9.49
CA ASN A 50 -14.68 3.81 8.84
C ASN A 50 -15.66 4.95 8.47
N PRO A 51 -16.82 4.67 7.84
CA PRO A 51 -17.76 5.73 7.44
C PRO A 51 -18.23 6.65 8.57
N PHE A 52 -18.11 6.22 9.83
CA PHE A 52 -18.53 6.95 11.02
C PHE A 52 -17.38 7.39 11.94
N LYS A 53 -16.14 7.01 11.62
CA LYS A 53 -14.96 7.27 12.45
C LYS A 53 -13.82 7.76 11.58
N SER A 54 -13.31 8.94 11.87
CA SER A 54 -12.18 9.56 11.17
C SER A 54 -12.31 9.55 9.63
N PRO A 55 -13.46 9.96 9.05
CA PRO A 55 -13.66 9.95 7.60
C PRO A 55 -12.72 10.87 6.82
N GLU A 56 -12.06 11.83 7.48
CA GLU A 56 -10.98 12.64 6.93
C GLU A 56 -9.81 11.79 6.42
N ARG A 57 -9.62 10.57 6.95
CA ARG A 57 -8.59 9.65 6.47
C ARG A 57 -8.81 9.17 5.04
N TYR A 58 -10.06 9.11 4.56
CA TYR A 58 -10.32 8.79 3.15
C TYR A 58 -9.74 9.87 2.23
N LEU A 59 -9.89 11.15 2.59
CA LEU A 59 -9.28 12.26 1.85
C LEU A 59 -7.76 12.24 1.94
N LEU A 60 -7.23 11.99 3.14
CA LEU A 60 -5.78 11.87 3.36
C LEU A 60 -5.17 10.83 2.42
N TYR A 61 -5.79 9.66 2.28
CA TYR A 61 -5.31 8.64 1.34
C TYR A 61 -5.48 9.05 -0.13
N GLY A 62 -6.52 9.83 -0.47
CA GLY A 62 -6.63 10.46 -1.79
C GLY A 62 -5.47 11.40 -2.11
N ASP A 63 -5.07 12.22 -1.14
CA ASP A 63 -3.92 13.13 -1.27
C ASP A 63 -2.58 12.37 -1.35
N ILE A 64 -2.44 11.31 -0.56
CA ILE A 64 -1.25 10.43 -0.61
C ILE A 64 -1.15 9.77 -1.98
N SER A 65 -2.24 9.20 -2.50
CA SER A 65 -2.27 8.59 -3.84
C SER A 65 -1.90 9.60 -4.92
N THR A 66 -2.41 10.83 -4.83
CA THR A 66 -2.06 11.93 -5.76
C THR A 66 -0.56 12.22 -5.74
N LYS A 67 0.03 12.38 -4.56
CA LYS A 67 1.46 12.67 -4.40
C LYS A 67 2.33 11.51 -4.90
N ALA A 68 1.97 10.28 -4.55
CA ALA A 68 2.71 9.08 -4.96
C ALA A 68 2.63 8.84 -6.47
N ALA A 69 1.44 8.99 -7.07
CA ALA A 69 1.25 8.89 -8.51
C ALA A 69 2.08 9.95 -9.26
N HIS A 70 2.10 11.19 -8.78
CA HIS A 70 2.92 12.25 -9.35
C HIS A 70 4.40 11.90 -9.31
N MET A 71 4.91 11.42 -8.16
CA MET A 71 6.31 11.02 -8.03
C MET A 71 6.67 9.89 -8.99
N LEU A 72 5.83 8.87 -9.13
CA LEU A 72 6.05 7.78 -10.11
C LEU A 72 5.94 8.23 -11.57
N ALA A 73 5.30 9.37 -11.85
CA ALA A 73 5.25 9.94 -13.19
C ALA A 73 6.56 10.65 -13.58
N LEU A 74 7.41 11.03 -12.61
CA LEU A 74 8.69 11.67 -12.90
C LEU A 74 9.62 10.70 -13.62
N PRO A 75 10.18 11.05 -14.80
CA PRO A 75 11.00 10.12 -15.59
C PRO A 75 12.14 9.49 -14.80
N LYS A 76 12.83 10.28 -13.97
CA LYS A 76 13.94 9.81 -13.13
C LYS A 76 13.49 8.78 -12.09
N VAL A 77 12.33 8.96 -11.49
CA VAL A 77 11.79 8.05 -10.48
C VAL A 77 11.27 6.78 -11.15
N SER A 78 10.59 6.92 -12.29
CA SER A 78 10.11 5.78 -13.06
C SER A 78 11.26 4.91 -13.58
N ASP A 79 12.32 5.52 -14.14
CA ASP A 79 13.52 4.79 -14.59
C ASP A 79 14.23 4.13 -13.41
N PHE A 80 14.38 4.83 -12.27
CA PHE A 80 14.96 4.25 -11.05
C PHE A 80 14.25 2.95 -10.64
N PHE A 81 12.92 2.97 -10.50
CA PHE A 81 12.16 1.76 -10.13
C PHE A 81 12.20 0.70 -11.21
N THR A 82 12.14 1.09 -12.49
CA THR A 82 12.25 0.16 -13.61
C THR A 82 13.57 -0.60 -13.56
N ARG A 83 14.70 0.11 -13.41
CA ARG A 83 16.04 -0.49 -13.30
C ARG A 83 16.19 -1.32 -12.04
N LEU A 84 15.65 -0.87 -10.91
CA LEU A 84 15.66 -1.62 -9.67
C LEU A 84 14.94 -2.97 -9.83
N ILE A 85 13.75 -2.97 -10.43
CA ILE A 85 13.00 -4.20 -10.74
C ILE A 85 13.83 -5.11 -11.65
N GLN A 86 14.42 -4.59 -12.74
CA GLN A 86 15.24 -5.41 -13.64
C GLN A 86 16.42 -6.11 -12.92
N ARG A 87 17.02 -5.44 -11.92
CA ARG A 87 18.17 -5.99 -11.18
C ARG A 87 17.80 -7.12 -10.24
N VAL A 88 16.59 -7.09 -9.67
CA VAL A 88 16.14 -8.13 -8.72
C VAL A 88 15.23 -9.19 -9.35
N ALA A 89 14.57 -8.86 -10.47
CA ALA A 89 13.69 -9.72 -11.23
C ALA A 89 13.94 -9.53 -12.74
N PRO A 90 14.94 -10.22 -13.32
CA PRO A 90 15.39 -10.00 -14.69
C PRO A 90 14.26 -10.13 -15.71
N LYS A 91 14.01 -9.03 -16.41
CA LYS A 91 13.04 -8.91 -17.50
C LYS A 91 13.43 -7.73 -18.39
N SER A 92 12.78 -7.59 -19.54
CA SER A 92 13.05 -6.45 -20.42
C SER A 92 12.71 -5.13 -19.73
N TYR A 93 13.34 -4.04 -20.18
CA TYR A 93 13.07 -2.72 -19.62
C TYR A 93 11.58 -2.36 -19.77
N GLN A 94 10.99 -2.70 -20.93
CA GLN A 94 9.59 -2.44 -21.22
C GLN A 94 8.65 -3.22 -20.28
N GLN A 95 8.97 -4.47 -19.94
CA GLN A 95 8.19 -5.25 -18.98
C GLN A 95 8.25 -4.64 -17.58
N ALA A 96 9.44 -4.30 -17.09
CA ALA A 96 9.62 -3.67 -15.78
C ALA A 96 8.98 -2.26 -15.73
N ALA A 97 9.11 -1.46 -16.79
CA ALA A 97 8.48 -0.14 -16.90
C ALA A 97 6.95 -0.26 -16.90
N GLY A 98 6.41 -1.34 -17.49
CA GLY A 98 5.00 -1.68 -17.44
C GLY A 98 4.48 -1.83 -16.01
N GLU A 99 5.23 -2.48 -15.11
CA GLU A 99 4.85 -2.63 -13.69
C GLU A 99 4.79 -1.28 -12.98
N VAL A 100 5.79 -0.41 -13.21
CA VAL A 100 5.81 0.95 -12.66
C VAL A 100 4.63 1.77 -13.20
N PHE A 101 4.36 1.66 -14.50
CA PHE A 101 3.26 2.37 -15.15
C PHE A 101 1.89 1.94 -14.60
N VAL A 102 1.63 0.64 -14.48
CA VAL A 102 0.37 0.13 -13.92
C VAL A 102 0.21 0.51 -12.46
N THR A 103 1.28 0.46 -11.66
CA THR A 103 1.26 0.92 -10.26
C THR A 103 0.92 2.40 -10.15
N ARG A 104 1.54 3.24 -10.99
CA ARG A 104 1.20 4.67 -11.07
C ARG A 104 -0.26 4.87 -11.45
N LYS A 105 -0.75 4.16 -12.48
CA LYS A 105 -2.15 4.25 -12.93
C LYS A 105 -3.14 3.81 -11.86
N PHE A 106 -2.82 2.77 -11.11
CA PHE A 106 -3.61 2.36 -9.96
C PHE A 106 -3.74 3.50 -8.94
N LEU A 107 -2.63 4.17 -8.59
CA LEU A 107 -2.66 5.30 -7.66
C LEU A 107 -3.45 6.50 -8.22
N GLU A 108 -3.34 6.79 -9.53
CA GLU A 108 -4.14 7.82 -10.21
C GLU A 108 -5.65 7.58 -10.07
N ASN A 109 -6.10 6.32 -10.08
CA ASN A 109 -7.51 5.97 -9.91
C ASN A 109 -8.03 6.24 -8.49
N PHE A 110 -7.15 6.42 -7.51
CA PHE A 110 -7.48 6.62 -6.10
C PHE A 110 -7.09 8.00 -5.58
N CYS A 111 -7.01 9.00 -6.47
CA CYS A 111 -6.79 10.40 -6.10
C CYS A 111 -8.08 11.11 -5.64
N GLY A 112 -7.94 12.22 -4.90
CA GLY A 112 -9.07 13.04 -4.44
C GLY A 112 -10.12 12.23 -3.66
N ASP A 113 -11.39 12.35 -4.05
CA ASP A 113 -12.51 11.65 -3.39
C ASP A 113 -12.63 10.15 -3.74
N GLN A 114 -11.78 9.61 -4.62
CA GLN A 114 -11.96 8.23 -5.10
C GLN A 114 -11.78 7.18 -3.97
N VAL A 115 -10.89 7.43 -3.01
CA VAL A 115 -10.76 6.55 -1.83
C VAL A 115 -12.03 6.63 -0.97
N ARG A 116 -12.65 7.81 -0.86
CA ARG A 116 -13.92 7.99 -0.15
C ARG A 116 -15.04 7.22 -0.84
N PHE A 117 -15.06 7.18 -2.16
CA PHE A 117 -16.07 6.44 -2.92
C PHE A 117 -15.97 4.92 -2.75
N LEU A 118 -14.80 4.38 -2.36
CA LEU A 118 -14.70 2.97 -1.95
C LEU A 118 -15.57 2.63 -0.75
N ALA A 119 -15.85 3.62 0.11
CA ALA A 119 -16.68 3.51 1.31
C ALA A 119 -18.14 3.93 1.09
N ARG A 120 -18.57 4.13 -0.17
CA ARG A 120 -19.96 4.44 -0.49
C ARG A 120 -20.91 3.38 0.08
N SER A 121 -21.92 3.85 0.82
CA SER A 121 -22.98 3.03 1.39
C SER A 121 -24.22 2.99 0.50
N PHE A 122 -25.19 2.17 0.90
CA PHE A 122 -26.53 2.16 0.34
C PHE A 122 -27.56 2.13 1.48
N ALA A 123 -28.80 2.53 1.16
CA ALA A 123 -29.93 2.48 2.07
C ALA A 123 -31.12 1.82 1.40
N VAL A 124 -31.94 1.11 2.17
CA VAL A 124 -33.16 0.43 1.72
C VAL A 124 -34.34 0.91 2.59
N PRO A 125 -35.50 1.26 2.01
CA PRO A 125 -36.70 1.60 2.77
C PRO A 125 -37.13 0.46 3.71
N GLY A 126 -37.61 0.82 4.90
CA GLY A 126 -38.16 -0.13 5.87
C GLY A 126 -39.67 -0.34 5.73
N ASN A 127 -40.24 -1.06 6.70
CA ASN A 127 -41.64 -1.49 6.68
C ASN A 127 -42.61 -0.48 7.33
N HIS A 128 -42.09 0.58 7.95
CA HIS A 128 -42.91 1.61 8.58
C HIS A 128 -42.28 3.00 8.44
N LEU A 129 -43.10 4.03 8.68
CA LEU A 129 -42.67 5.42 8.61
C LEU A 129 -41.43 5.65 9.49
N GLY A 130 -40.42 6.29 8.92
CA GLY A 130 -39.16 6.62 9.58
C GLY A 130 -38.12 5.49 9.63
N GLN A 131 -38.43 4.27 9.16
CA GLN A 131 -37.48 3.16 9.17
C GLN A 131 -36.67 3.08 7.87
N GLN A 132 -35.35 2.90 8.01
CA GLN A 132 -34.43 2.58 6.92
C GLN A 132 -33.36 1.58 7.40
N SER A 133 -32.89 0.74 6.48
CA SER A 133 -31.71 -0.10 6.69
C SER A 133 -30.55 0.45 5.88
N HIS A 134 -29.35 0.49 6.46
CA HIS A 134 -28.15 0.99 5.80
C HIS A 134 -27.07 -0.07 5.72
N GLY A 135 -26.50 -0.25 4.53
CA GLY A 135 -25.33 -1.10 4.31
C GLY A 135 -24.05 -0.28 4.23
N TYR A 136 -23.11 -0.56 5.14
CA TYR A 136 -21.79 0.08 5.16
C TYR A 136 -20.69 -0.95 4.93
N ARG A 137 -19.60 -0.49 4.32
CA ARG A 137 -18.36 -1.28 4.21
C ARG A 137 -17.50 -1.02 5.44
N TRP A 138 -17.14 -2.08 6.14
CA TRP A 138 -16.22 -2.06 7.27
C TRP A 138 -14.87 -2.66 6.86
N PRO A 139 -13.75 -2.12 7.36
CA PRO A 139 -12.42 -2.68 7.14
C PRO A 139 -12.22 -4.01 7.88
#